data_AF-A0DBI6-F1
#
_entry.id   AF-A0DBI6-F1
#
_cell.length_a   1.000
_cell.length_b   1.000
_cell.length_c   1.000
_cell.angle_alpha   90.00
_cell.angle_beta   90.00
_cell.angle_gamma   90.00
#
_symmetry.space_group_name_H-M   'P 1'
#
loop_
_entity.id
_entity.type
_entity.pdbx_description
1 polymer ?
#
loop_
_entity_poly.entity_id
_entity_poly.type
_entity_poly.pdbx_seq_one_letter_code
_entity_poly.pdbx_strand_id
1 'polypeptide(L)'
;MNCQICFLDKQMIKPGDCSHQFCKECVIMYLKEAIQSGSVFKITCPACTAKYNALVIKQYCEDLFPKYLELKQKAIITCSVCKEDLKTHKCGTKVCSRCGEIHSGQCSQRCPNCLIPIEKISGCNHMVCKCKYEFCWICKGQYSKYHYRLWNIFGCPFPGSMMRSIEPLQQPMLLRLLMVLPKIIAFILIFCILLLIYPFFCLIITVKFHYQQFKIKKIRILLVFLFPLTYLIHFFYKGIFVVQHKLHSLS
;
A
#
# COMPACT_ATOMS: atom_id res chain seq x y z
N MET A 1 19.52 -36.10 -27.62
CA MET A 1 19.46 -34.67 -27.18
C MET A 1 19.75 -34.69 -25.70
N ASN A 2 20.70 -33.88 -25.22
CA ASN A 2 21.12 -33.93 -23.83
C ASN A 2 20.07 -33.32 -22.90
N CYS A 3 19.89 -33.92 -21.73
CA CYS A 3 19.04 -33.37 -20.69
C CYS A 3 19.56 -32.00 -20.24
N GLN A 4 18.71 -30.98 -20.14
CA GLN A 4 19.13 -29.67 -19.64
C GLN A 4 19.44 -29.63 -18.14
N ILE A 5 19.06 -30.65 -17.36
CA ILE A 5 19.29 -30.72 -15.91
C ILE A 5 20.60 -31.45 -15.59
N CYS A 6 20.83 -32.61 -16.20
CA CYS A 6 22.01 -33.44 -15.91
C CYS A 6 23.05 -33.49 -17.04
N PHE A 7 22.77 -32.85 -18.18
CA PHE A 7 23.65 -32.78 -19.36
C PHE A 7 24.02 -34.12 -20.02
N LEU A 8 23.39 -35.22 -19.59
CA LEU A 8 23.56 -36.55 -20.17
C LEU A 8 22.58 -36.82 -21.31
N ASP A 9 22.99 -37.63 -22.29
CA ASP A 9 22.12 -38.12 -23.35
C ASP A 9 21.28 -39.29 -22.82
N LYS A 10 19.98 -39.08 -22.74
CA LYS A 10 19.00 -40.02 -22.16
C LYS A 10 17.67 -39.92 -22.90
N GLN A 11 16.73 -40.80 -22.58
CA GLN A 11 15.36 -40.67 -23.06
C GLN A 11 14.71 -39.40 -22.47
N MET A 12 14.34 -38.48 -23.36
CA MET A 12 13.71 -37.21 -23.00
C MET A 12 12.18 -37.36 -22.97
N ILE A 13 11.56 -36.73 -21.97
CA ILE A 13 10.11 -36.65 -21.81
C ILE A 13 9.66 -35.19 -21.80
N LYS A 14 8.42 -34.96 -22.21
CA LYS A 14 7.73 -33.66 -22.08
C LYS A 14 6.76 -33.77 -20.89
N PRO A 15 7.18 -33.37 -19.67
CA PRO A 15 6.39 -33.63 -18.47
C PRO A 15 5.19 -32.70 -18.30
N GLY A 16 5.09 -31.57 -19.01
CA GLY A 16 3.98 -30.63 -18.86
C GLY A 16 3.55 -29.99 -20.16
N ASP A 17 2.73 -28.95 -20.07
CA ASP A 17 2.13 -28.30 -21.24
C ASP A 17 3.12 -27.41 -22.02
N CYS A 18 4.31 -27.14 -21.47
CA CYS A 18 5.39 -26.40 -22.12
C CYS A 18 6.24 -27.29 -23.05
N SER A 19 6.95 -26.69 -24.02
CA SER A 19 7.82 -27.39 -24.99
C SER A 19 9.12 -27.97 -24.43
N HIS A 20 9.46 -27.72 -23.15
CA HIS A 20 10.71 -28.18 -22.54
C HIS A 20 10.72 -29.68 -22.27
N GLN A 21 11.89 -30.30 -22.49
CA GLN A 21 12.10 -31.73 -22.35
C GLN A 21 13.26 -32.05 -21.39
N PHE A 22 13.10 -33.11 -20.61
CA PHE A 22 14.08 -33.51 -19.60
C PHE A 22 14.16 -35.04 -19.47
N CYS A 23 15.23 -35.54 -18.86
CA CYS A 23 15.34 -36.95 -18.51
C CYS A 23 14.31 -37.32 -17.43
N LYS A 24 13.72 -38.52 -17.51
CA LYS A 24 12.70 -38.99 -16.54
C LYS A 24 13.22 -38.94 -15.11
N GLU A 25 14.44 -39.42 -14.86
CA GLU A 25 15.04 -39.42 -13.53
C GLU A 25 15.17 -38.00 -12.96
N CYS A 26 15.55 -37.03 -13.80
CA CYS A 26 15.75 -35.65 -13.44
C CYS A 26 14.43 -34.99 -12.99
N VAL A 27 13.34 -35.27 -13.71
CA VAL A 27 12.00 -34.79 -13.35
C VAL A 27 11.55 -35.39 -12.03
N ILE A 28 11.75 -36.70 -11.83
CA ILE A 28 11.40 -37.38 -10.58
C ILE A 28 12.19 -36.79 -9.41
N MET A 29 13.52 -36.67 -9.53
CA MET A 29 14.36 -36.10 -8.47
C MET A 29 13.95 -34.67 -8.12
N TYR A 30 13.74 -33.82 -9.13
CA TYR A 30 13.25 -32.45 -8.93
C TYR A 30 11.93 -32.40 -8.16
N LEU A 31 10.94 -33.22 -8.56
CA LEU A 31 9.64 -33.28 -7.91
C LEU A 31 9.75 -33.82 -6.48
N LYS A 32 10.56 -34.87 -6.25
CA LYS A 32 10.79 -35.45 -4.93
C LYS A 32 11.38 -34.44 -3.96
N GLU A 33 12.43 -33.74 -4.36
CA GLU A 33 13.07 -32.68 -3.56
C GLU A 33 12.08 -31.56 -3.25
N ALA A 34 11.29 -31.13 -4.24
CA ALA A 34 10.30 -30.07 -4.05
C ALA A 34 9.16 -30.47 -3.09
N ILE A 35 8.74 -31.74 -3.10
CA ILE A 35 7.72 -32.24 -2.17
C ILE A 35 8.31 -32.46 -0.78
N GLN A 36 9.53 -33.00 -0.68
CA GLN A 36 10.19 -33.27 0.58
C GLN A 36 10.55 -31.98 1.34
N SER A 37 11.03 -30.96 0.63
CA SER A 37 11.31 -29.62 1.18
C SER A 37 10.07 -28.79 1.49
N GLY A 38 8.86 -29.29 1.21
CA GLY A 38 7.61 -28.56 1.42
C GLY A 38 7.33 -27.45 0.38
N SER A 39 8.14 -27.34 -0.67
CA SER A 39 8.06 -26.33 -1.72
C SER A 39 6.99 -26.62 -2.80
N VAL A 40 5.89 -27.27 -2.44
CA VAL A 40 4.85 -27.77 -3.38
C VAL A 40 4.14 -26.67 -4.19
N PHE A 41 4.20 -25.40 -3.75
CA PHE A 41 3.63 -24.25 -4.46
C PHE A 41 4.55 -23.66 -5.52
N LYS A 42 5.85 -23.93 -5.43
CA LYS A 42 6.88 -23.41 -6.34
C LYS A 42 7.20 -24.37 -7.48
N ILE A 43 6.59 -25.57 -7.47
CA ILE A 43 6.77 -26.59 -8.52
C ILE A 43 6.36 -26.00 -9.88
N THR A 44 7.34 -25.81 -10.73
CA THR A 44 7.25 -25.25 -12.07
C THR A 44 8.24 -25.98 -12.99
N CYS A 45 8.17 -25.74 -14.29
CA CYS A 45 9.13 -26.28 -15.23
C CYS A 45 10.56 -25.79 -14.87
N PRO A 46 11.58 -26.66 -14.84
CA PRO A 46 12.96 -26.23 -14.56
C PRO A 46 13.52 -25.20 -15.57
N ALA A 47 12.96 -25.14 -16.78
CA ALA A 47 13.40 -24.22 -17.83
C ALA A 47 12.45 -23.02 -18.05
N CYS A 48 11.26 -22.99 -17.43
CA CYS A 48 10.33 -21.85 -17.56
C CYS A 48 9.33 -21.73 -16.41
N THR A 49 8.45 -20.74 -16.46
CA THR A 49 7.49 -20.49 -15.37
C THR A 49 6.21 -21.33 -15.43
N ALA A 50 6.09 -22.26 -16.37
CA ALA A 50 4.89 -23.09 -16.52
C ALA A 50 4.71 -24.01 -15.29
N LYS A 51 3.49 -24.06 -14.75
CA LYS A 51 3.16 -24.90 -13.58
C LYS A 51 2.87 -26.33 -14.01
N TYR A 52 3.38 -27.30 -13.27
CA TYR A 52 2.95 -28.69 -13.45
C TYR A 52 1.58 -28.90 -12.83
N ASN A 53 0.70 -29.59 -13.56
CA ASN A 53 -0.60 -29.97 -13.06
C ASN A 53 -0.48 -31.16 -12.07
N ALA A 54 -1.53 -31.43 -11.32
CA ALA A 54 -1.52 -32.52 -10.34
C ALA A 54 -1.38 -33.92 -10.98
N LEU A 55 -1.83 -34.08 -12.23
CA LEU A 55 -1.74 -35.36 -12.95
C LEU A 55 -0.29 -35.73 -13.26
N VAL A 56 0.53 -34.75 -13.65
CA VAL A 56 1.96 -34.91 -13.88
C VAL A 56 2.66 -35.34 -12.59
N ILE A 57 2.34 -34.70 -11.47
CA ILE A 57 2.93 -35.05 -10.18
C ILE A 57 2.51 -36.47 -9.77
N LYS A 58 1.24 -36.84 -9.98
CA LYS A 58 0.75 -38.20 -9.73
C LYS A 58 1.45 -39.23 -10.62
N GLN A 59 1.68 -38.91 -11.89
CA GLN A 59 2.31 -39.81 -12.87
C GLN A 59 3.78 -40.12 -12.53
N TYR A 60 4.54 -39.14 -12.05
CA TYR A 60 5.99 -39.30 -11.82
C TYR A 60 6.37 -39.52 -10.35
N CYS A 61 5.51 -39.16 -9.41
CA CYS A 61 5.75 -39.25 -7.97
C CYS A 61 4.49 -39.76 -7.24
N GLU A 62 3.97 -40.91 -7.66
CA GLU A 62 2.79 -41.54 -7.07
C GLU A 62 2.99 -41.83 -5.57
N ASP A 63 4.19 -42.28 -5.20
CA ASP A 63 4.62 -42.55 -3.82
C ASP A 63 4.51 -41.32 -2.90
N LEU A 64 4.85 -40.13 -3.43
CA LEU A 64 4.77 -38.88 -2.68
C LEU A 64 3.50 -38.08 -2.97
N PHE A 65 2.60 -38.57 -3.82
CA PHE A 65 1.37 -37.86 -4.18
C PHE A 65 0.45 -37.60 -2.98
N PRO A 66 0.26 -38.53 -2.03
CA PRO A 66 -0.50 -38.26 -0.80
C PRO A 66 0.11 -37.12 0.02
N LYS A 67 1.44 -37.10 0.18
CA LYS A 67 2.16 -36.01 0.87
C LYS A 67 2.06 -34.69 0.11
N TYR A 68 2.10 -34.71 -1.22
CA TYR A 68 1.85 -33.53 -2.05
C TYR A 68 0.43 -32.96 -1.80
N LEU A 69 -0.60 -33.81 -1.79
CA LEU A 69 -1.97 -33.39 -1.50
C LEU A 69 -2.10 -32.86 -0.07
N GLU A 70 -1.49 -33.54 0.90
CA GLU A 70 -1.47 -33.13 2.30
C GLU A 70 -0.79 -31.77 2.47
N LEU A 71 0.37 -31.53 1.85
CA LEU A 71 1.05 -30.23 1.89
C LEU A 71 0.25 -29.13 1.18
N LYS A 72 -0.41 -29.47 0.06
CA LYS A 72 -1.33 -28.56 -0.62
C LYS A 72 -2.53 -28.22 0.27
N GLN A 73 -3.07 -29.18 1.02
CA GLN A 73 -4.19 -28.98 1.93
C GLN A 73 -3.77 -28.28 3.23
N LYS A 74 -2.69 -28.69 3.91
CA LYS A 74 -2.19 -28.11 5.16
C LYS A 74 -1.78 -26.66 5.03
N ALA A 75 -1.19 -26.27 3.90
CA ALA A 75 -0.90 -24.88 3.59
C ALA A 75 -2.17 -24.05 3.28
N ILE A 76 -3.30 -24.70 3.02
CA ILE A 76 -4.62 -24.07 2.87
C ILE A 76 -5.37 -24.03 4.22
N ILE A 77 -4.94 -24.77 5.26
CA ILE A 77 -5.73 -24.99 6.49
C ILE A 77 -5.13 -24.31 7.74
N THR A 78 -3.95 -23.69 7.70
CA THR A 78 -3.43 -22.96 8.88
C THR A 78 -3.46 -21.44 8.68
N CYS A 79 -3.98 -20.71 9.67
CA CYS A 79 -4.00 -19.26 9.67
C CYS A 79 -2.57 -18.72 9.81
N SER A 80 -2.10 -17.90 8.88
CA SER A 80 -0.74 -17.35 8.89
C SER A 80 -0.45 -16.39 10.05
N VAL A 81 -1.48 -15.98 10.79
CA VAL A 81 -1.38 -15.06 11.94
C VAL A 81 -1.38 -15.82 13.26
N CYS A 82 -2.39 -16.65 13.52
CA CYS A 82 -2.52 -17.36 14.80
C CYS A 82 -2.03 -18.81 14.77
N LYS A 83 -1.66 -19.34 13.58
CA LYS A 83 -1.24 -20.73 13.36
C LYS A 83 -2.30 -21.80 13.70
N GLU A 84 -3.52 -21.38 14.03
CA GLU A 84 -4.66 -22.28 14.25
C GLU A 84 -5.29 -22.76 12.94
N ASP A 85 -6.11 -23.80 13.06
CA ASP A 85 -6.85 -24.40 11.95
C ASP A 85 -7.95 -23.44 11.44
N LEU A 86 -7.87 -23.07 10.16
CA LEU A 86 -8.81 -22.20 9.44
C LEU A 86 -10.25 -22.73 9.44
N LYS A 87 -10.49 -24.02 9.71
CA LYS A 87 -11.82 -24.60 9.81
C LYS A 87 -12.50 -24.30 11.15
N THR A 88 -11.73 -24.11 12.21
CA THR A 88 -12.25 -24.01 13.58
C THR A 88 -12.05 -22.62 14.18
N HIS A 89 -11.17 -21.81 13.60
CA HIS A 89 -10.82 -20.50 14.11
C HIS A 89 -11.72 -19.37 13.57
N LYS A 90 -12.15 -18.47 14.47
CA LYS A 90 -13.07 -17.35 14.20
C LYS A 90 -12.36 -16.01 13.98
N CYS A 91 -11.22 -15.94 13.29
CA CYS A 91 -10.78 -14.62 12.79
C CYS A 91 -11.61 -14.23 11.56
N GLY A 92 -12.14 -13.01 11.53
CA GLY A 92 -12.88 -12.44 10.39
C GLY A 92 -12.04 -12.22 9.12
N THR A 93 -10.89 -12.88 9.01
CA THR A 93 -9.86 -12.63 8.02
C THR A 93 -10.02 -13.56 6.81
N LYS A 94 -10.51 -13.03 5.69
CA LYS A 94 -10.57 -13.74 4.41
C LYS A 94 -9.15 -13.89 3.82
N VAL A 95 -8.65 -15.13 3.73
CA VAL A 95 -7.36 -15.47 3.09
C VAL A 95 -7.61 -15.91 1.65
N CYS A 96 -6.87 -15.38 0.66
CA CYS A 96 -6.99 -15.82 -0.75
C CYS A 96 -6.46 -17.25 -0.88
N SER A 97 -7.32 -18.20 -1.24
CA SER A 97 -6.99 -19.62 -1.47
C SER A 97 -5.94 -19.87 -2.57
N ARG A 98 -5.65 -18.86 -3.40
CA ARG A 98 -4.66 -18.93 -4.49
C ARG A 98 -3.26 -18.45 -4.09
N CYS A 99 -3.11 -17.50 -3.15
CA CYS A 99 -1.79 -16.97 -2.76
C CYS A 99 -1.45 -17.06 -1.27
N GLY A 100 -2.40 -17.39 -0.39
CA GLY A 100 -2.16 -17.48 1.05
C GLY A 100 -2.00 -16.14 1.76
N GLU A 101 -2.22 -15.01 1.07
CA GLU A 101 -2.26 -13.69 1.70
C GLU A 101 -3.66 -13.31 2.20
N ILE A 102 -3.68 -12.47 3.22
CA ILE A 102 -4.90 -11.91 3.81
C ILE A 102 -5.42 -10.79 2.92
N HIS A 103 -6.45 -11.07 2.11
CA HIS A 103 -7.19 -10.06 1.37
C HIS A 103 -8.59 -10.55 0.98
N SER A 104 -9.56 -9.63 0.98
CA SER A 104 -11.00 -9.89 0.77
C SER A 104 -11.41 -10.24 -0.67
N GLY A 105 -10.52 -10.73 -1.54
CA GLY A 105 -10.83 -10.90 -2.96
C GLY A 105 -9.88 -11.79 -3.76
N GLN A 106 -10.18 -11.99 -5.04
CA GLN A 106 -9.34 -12.74 -5.96
C GLN A 106 -7.94 -12.12 -6.05
N CYS A 107 -6.94 -12.99 -6.14
CA CYS A 107 -5.54 -12.63 -6.37
C CYS A 107 -5.32 -11.88 -7.72
N SER A 108 -6.38 -11.78 -8.54
CA SER A 108 -6.55 -10.91 -9.70
C SER A 108 -7.66 -9.88 -9.44
N GLN A 109 -7.42 -8.61 -9.74
CA GLN A 109 -8.44 -7.55 -9.72
C GLN A 109 -8.43 -6.78 -11.03
N ARG A 110 -9.56 -6.19 -11.43
CA ARG A 110 -9.67 -5.43 -12.68
C ARG A 110 -9.12 -4.01 -12.49
N CYS A 111 -8.49 -3.47 -13.53
CA CYS A 111 -8.16 -2.05 -13.60
C CYS A 111 -9.44 -1.21 -13.54
N PRO A 112 -9.54 -0.18 -12.68
CA PRO A 112 -10.73 0.69 -12.64
C PRO A 112 -10.92 1.53 -13.91
N ASN A 113 -9.87 1.74 -14.71
CA ASN A 113 -9.94 2.52 -15.95
C ASN A 113 -10.26 1.66 -17.18
N CYS A 114 -9.53 0.55 -17.40
CA CYS A 114 -9.69 -0.27 -18.61
C CYS A 114 -10.24 -1.67 -18.37
N LEU A 115 -10.57 -2.03 -17.12
CA LEU A 115 -11.15 -3.32 -16.71
C LEU A 115 -10.31 -4.57 -16.98
N ILE A 116 -9.10 -4.43 -17.53
CA ILE A 116 -8.17 -5.53 -17.74
C ILE A 116 -7.80 -6.16 -16.38
N PRO A 117 -7.82 -7.50 -16.25
CA PRO A 117 -7.38 -8.20 -15.05
C PRO A 117 -5.89 -7.96 -14.76
N ILE A 118 -5.59 -7.66 -13.50
CA ILE A 118 -4.24 -7.42 -12.99
C ILE A 118 -4.04 -8.32 -11.77
N GLU A 119 -2.97 -9.10 -11.75
CA GLU A 119 -2.58 -9.89 -10.57
C GLU A 119 -1.63 -9.08 -9.68
N LYS A 120 -1.80 -9.20 -8.36
CA LYS A 120 -0.88 -8.60 -7.39
C LYS A 120 0.15 -9.65 -6.98
N ILE A 121 1.43 -9.34 -7.22
CA ILE A 121 2.54 -10.29 -7.02
C ILE A 121 3.10 -10.20 -5.59
N SER A 122 3.11 -9.01 -4.95
CA SER A 122 3.24 -8.76 -3.49
C SER A 122 3.65 -7.29 -3.21
N GLY A 123 3.70 -6.90 -1.92
CA GLY A 123 4.55 -5.81 -1.42
C GLY A 123 4.04 -4.37 -1.53
N CYS A 124 3.55 -3.93 -2.69
CA CYS A 124 3.09 -2.55 -2.91
C CYS A 124 1.60 -2.48 -3.26
N ASN A 125 0.90 -1.47 -2.75
CA ASN A 125 -0.49 -1.19 -3.10
C ASN A 125 -0.63 -0.15 -4.22
N HIS A 126 0.45 0.52 -4.62
CA HIS A 126 0.50 1.33 -5.84
C HIS A 126 0.63 0.40 -7.04
N MET A 127 -0.38 0.43 -7.91
CA MET A 127 -0.45 -0.41 -9.10
C MET A 127 -0.45 0.47 -10.32
N VAL A 128 0.36 0.10 -11.32
CA VAL A 128 0.37 0.75 -12.63
C VAL A 128 -0.17 -0.25 -13.65
N CYS A 129 -1.29 0.09 -14.29
CA CYS A 129 -1.85 -0.76 -15.34
C CYS A 129 -1.08 -0.58 -16.66
N LYS A 130 -1.20 -1.55 -17.58
CA LYS A 130 -0.76 -1.42 -18.98
C LYS A 130 -1.39 -0.23 -19.70
N CYS A 131 -2.59 0.20 -19.32
CA CYS A 131 -3.21 1.42 -19.83
C CYS A 131 -2.61 2.72 -19.23
N LYS A 132 -1.50 2.60 -18.47
CA LYS A 132 -0.81 3.68 -17.74
C LYS A 132 -1.60 4.30 -16.58
N TYR A 133 -2.81 3.80 -16.28
CA TYR A 133 -3.55 4.26 -15.12
C TYR A 133 -2.92 3.74 -13.82
N GLU A 134 -2.59 4.67 -12.93
CA GLU A 134 -2.04 4.38 -11.60
C GLU A 134 -3.15 4.40 -10.55
N PHE A 135 -3.26 3.34 -9.76
CA PHE A 135 -4.33 3.19 -8.78
C PHE A 135 -3.88 2.48 -7.52
N CYS A 136 -4.64 2.67 -6.44
CA CYS A 136 -4.44 1.94 -5.19
C CYS A 136 -5.16 0.59 -5.23
N TRP A 137 -4.44 -0.49 -4.92
CA TRP A 137 -4.98 -1.84 -4.90
C TRP A 137 -6.13 -2.00 -3.90
N ILE A 138 -6.07 -1.28 -2.77
CA ILE A 138 -7.04 -1.34 -1.67
C ILE A 138 -8.34 -0.62 -2.05
N CYS A 139 -8.29 0.67 -2.37
CA CYS A 139 -9.49 1.49 -2.55
C CYS A 139 -9.94 1.67 -4.00
N LYS A 140 -9.16 1.21 -4.99
CA LYS A 140 -9.41 1.41 -6.44
C LYS A 140 -9.42 2.86 -6.92
N GLY A 141 -9.20 3.82 -6.03
CA GLY A 141 -9.00 5.22 -6.38
C GLY A 141 -7.67 5.46 -7.11
N GLN A 142 -7.61 6.60 -7.80
CA GLN A 142 -6.40 7.08 -8.45
C GLN A 142 -5.25 7.20 -7.45
N TYR A 143 -4.08 6.72 -7.84
CA TYR A 143 -2.88 6.84 -7.01
C TYR A 143 -2.27 8.23 -7.15
N SER A 144 -1.74 8.76 -6.05
CA SER A 144 -0.96 9.99 -6.04
C SER A 144 0.11 9.93 -4.96
N LYS A 145 1.14 10.78 -5.08
CA LYS A 145 2.16 11.01 -4.03
C LYS A 145 1.56 11.26 -2.64
N TYR A 146 0.36 11.84 -2.58
CA TYR A 146 -0.30 12.21 -1.32
C TYR A 146 -1.37 11.18 -0.91
N HIS A 147 -1.46 10.03 -1.58
CA HIS A 147 -2.51 9.03 -1.36
C HIS A 147 -2.58 8.54 0.10
N TYR A 148 -1.43 8.37 0.76
CA TYR A 148 -1.38 7.92 2.16
C TYR A 148 -1.21 9.04 3.18
N ARG A 149 -1.34 10.31 2.77
CA ARG A 149 -1.23 11.44 3.68
C ARG A 149 -2.50 11.61 4.49
N LEU A 150 -2.34 11.97 5.77
CA LEU A 150 -3.44 12.13 6.72
C LEU A 150 -4.49 13.17 6.27
N TRP A 151 -4.07 14.20 5.54
CA TRP A 151 -4.96 15.26 5.04
C TRP A 151 -5.68 14.92 3.73
N ASN A 152 -5.23 13.90 3.00
CA ASN A 152 -5.88 13.54 1.73
C ASN A 152 -7.09 12.69 2.05
N ILE A 153 -8.30 13.27 2.08
CA ILE A 153 -9.55 12.58 2.41
C ILE A 153 -9.93 11.45 1.42
N PHE A 154 -9.53 11.55 0.16
CA PHE A 154 -9.83 10.56 -0.90
C PHE A 154 -8.83 9.39 -0.97
N GLY A 155 -7.77 9.43 -0.16
CA GLY A 155 -6.72 8.42 -0.10
C GLY A 155 -7.00 7.21 0.83
N CYS A 156 -5.95 6.47 1.20
CA CYS A 156 -6.00 5.40 2.20
C CYS A 156 -5.29 5.80 3.52
N PRO A 157 -5.84 5.48 4.70
CA PRO A 157 -5.37 6.06 5.96
C PRO A 157 -3.95 5.62 6.36
N PHE A 158 -3.50 4.46 5.86
CA PHE A 158 -2.23 3.87 6.23
C PHE A 158 -1.44 3.43 5.00
N PRO A 159 -0.14 3.80 4.90
CA PRO A 159 0.75 3.27 3.87
C PRO A 159 0.92 1.77 4.10
N GLY A 160 0.37 0.99 3.17
CA GLY A 160 0.32 -0.45 3.29
C GLY A 160 1.67 -1.10 3.00
N SER A 161 2.54 -1.09 4.01
CA SER A 161 3.57 -2.10 4.28
C SER A 161 3.59 -2.51 5.77
N MET A 162 2.88 -1.79 6.66
CA MET A 162 2.86 -2.05 8.12
C MET A 162 1.55 -2.63 8.67
N MET A 163 0.58 -3.03 7.84
CA MET A 163 -0.68 -3.63 8.33
C MET A 163 -0.92 -4.97 7.66
N ARG A 164 -0.39 -6.03 8.27
CA ARG A 164 -0.67 -7.43 7.88
C ARG A 164 -1.91 -8.02 8.56
N SER A 165 -2.46 -7.38 9.59
CA SER A 165 -3.39 -8.04 10.52
C SER A 165 -4.52 -7.18 11.10
N ILE A 166 -4.84 -6.01 10.55
CA ILE A 166 -6.01 -5.24 11.01
C ILE A 166 -7.16 -5.54 10.06
N GLU A 167 -8.27 -6.07 10.60
CA GLU A 167 -9.53 -6.22 9.87
C GLU A 167 -9.83 -4.91 9.13
N PRO A 168 -10.16 -4.93 7.83
CA PRO A 168 -10.50 -3.70 7.14
C PRO A 168 -11.64 -3.05 7.91
N LEU A 169 -11.40 -1.85 8.47
CA LEU A 169 -12.46 -1.06 9.08
C LEU A 169 -13.62 -1.05 8.07
N GLN A 170 -14.80 -1.47 8.50
CA GLN A 170 -15.99 -1.56 7.65
C GLN A 170 -16.26 -0.24 6.91
N GLN A 171 -15.73 0.89 7.42
CA GLN A 171 -15.84 2.21 6.82
C GLN A 171 -14.53 3.04 6.97
N PRO A 172 -13.52 2.87 6.10
CA PRO A 172 -12.26 3.63 6.20
C PRO A 172 -12.46 5.13 5.94
N MET A 173 -13.53 5.49 5.21
CA MET A 173 -13.99 6.86 4.99
C MET A 173 -14.45 7.52 6.30
N LEU A 174 -15.27 6.84 7.10
CA LEU A 174 -15.77 7.35 8.38
C LEU A 174 -14.61 7.57 9.35
N LEU A 175 -13.67 6.63 9.44
CA LEU A 175 -12.48 6.80 10.29
C LEU A 175 -11.68 8.05 9.90
N ARG A 176 -11.48 8.28 8.60
CA ARG A 176 -10.76 9.46 8.11
C ARG A 176 -11.50 10.75 8.38
N LEU A 177 -12.83 10.73 8.21
CA LEU A 177 -13.68 11.85 8.55
C LEU A 177 -13.56 12.19 10.04
N LEU A 178 -13.62 11.18 10.92
CA LEU A 178 -13.44 11.32 12.37
C LEU A 178 -12.05 11.84 12.75
N MET A 179 -11.00 11.50 12.00
CA MET A 179 -9.63 11.98 12.27
C MET A 179 -9.36 13.41 11.76
N VAL A 180 -10.02 13.83 10.68
CA VAL A 180 -9.74 15.12 10.00
C VAL A 180 -10.68 16.23 10.47
N LEU A 181 -11.97 15.95 10.64
CA LEU A 181 -12.96 16.95 11.03
C LEU A 181 -12.64 17.69 12.34
N PRO A 182 -12.22 17.02 13.43
CA PRO A 182 -11.93 17.72 14.69
C PRO A 182 -10.82 18.76 14.54
N LYS A 183 -9.83 18.50 13.68
CA LYS A 183 -8.73 19.44 13.42
C LYS A 183 -9.17 20.64 12.59
N ILE A 184 -10.04 20.41 11.61
CA ILE A 184 -10.65 21.50 10.81
C ILE A 184 -11.51 22.38 11.72
N ILE A 185 -12.35 21.77 12.56
CA ILE A 185 -13.19 22.49 13.52
C ILE A 185 -12.33 23.31 14.49
N ALA A 186 -11.29 22.71 15.07
CA ALA A 186 -10.37 23.42 15.95
C ALA A 186 -9.68 24.61 15.26
N PHE A 187 -9.26 24.44 14.01
CA PHE A 187 -8.66 25.54 13.23
C PHE A 187 -9.65 26.69 13.00
N ILE A 188 -10.90 26.37 12.63
CA ILE A 188 -11.96 27.37 12.46
C ILE A 188 -12.23 28.10 13.77
N LEU A 189 -12.33 27.38 14.89
CA LEU A 189 -12.55 27.98 16.21
C LEU A 189 -11.41 28.93 16.61
N ILE A 190 -10.15 28.53 16.42
CA ILE A 190 -8.99 29.38 16.69
C ILE A 190 -9.03 30.64 15.82
N PHE A 191 -9.35 30.50 14.53
CA PHE A 191 -9.46 31.63 13.61
C PHE A 191 -10.55 32.62 14.05
N CYS A 192 -11.72 32.11 14.45
CA CYS A 192 -12.81 32.94 15.00
C CYS A 192 -12.39 33.67 16.28
N ILE A 193 -11.70 33.00 17.20
CA ILE A 193 -11.19 33.62 18.43
C ILE A 193 -10.18 34.74 18.11
N LEU A 194 -9.27 34.51 17.16
CA LEU A 194 -8.31 35.54 16.73
C LEU A 194 -9.02 36.76 16.13
N LEU A 195 -10.06 36.55 15.32
CA LEU A 195 -10.88 37.64 14.77
C LEU A 195 -11.59 38.45 15.86
N LEU A 196 -12.05 37.80 16.94
CA LEU A 196 -12.68 38.48 18.07
C LEU A 196 -11.67 39.26 18.93
N ILE A 197 -10.46 38.73 19.13
CA ILE A 197 -9.42 39.38 19.95
C ILE A 197 -8.74 40.53 19.20
N TYR A 198 -8.61 40.44 17.88
CA TYR A 198 -7.95 41.42 17.03
C TYR A 198 -8.42 42.88 17.25
N PRO A 199 -9.73 43.21 17.27
CA PRO A 199 -10.17 44.58 17.51
C PRO A 199 -9.80 45.12 18.90
N PHE A 200 -9.85 44.28 19.94
CA PHE A 200 -9.41 44.69 21.28
C PHE A 200 -7.91 44.93 21.33
N PHE A 201 -7.13 44.09 20.66
CA PHE A 201 -5.70 44.29 20.53
C PHE A 201 -5.38 45.60 19.80
N CYS A 202 -6.08 45.90 18.69
CA CYS A 202 -5.99 47.18 18.00
C CYS A 202 -6.36 48.35 18.91
N LEU A 203 -7.43 48.24 19.70
CA LEU A 203 -7.87 49.27 20.65
C LEU A 203 -6.81 49.53 21.73
N ILE A 204 -6.21 48.48 22.30
CA ILE A 204 -5.14 48.63 23.30
C ILE A 204 -3.94 49.33 22.69
N ILE A 205 -3.56 48.98 21.45
CA ILE A 205 -2.47 49.65 20.74
C ILE A 205 -2.80 51.11 20.48
N THR A 206 -4.01 51.44 20.01
CA THR A 206 -4.39 52.84 19.73
C THR A 206 -4.45 53.66 21.00
N VAL A 207 -4.99 53.12 22.10
CA VAL A 207 -5.00 53.79 23.40
C VAL A 207 -3.59 53.97 23.95
N LYS A 208 -2.74 52.94 23.89
CA LYS A 208 -1.33 53.04 24.33
C LYS A 208 -0.54 54.03 23.47
N PHE A 209 -0.80 54.06 22.16
CA PHE A 209 -0.22 55.02 21.23
C PHE A 209 -0.73 56.45 21.51
N HIS A 210 -2.01 56.64 21.83
CA HIS A 210 -2.57 57.95 22.21
C HIS A 210 -2.04 58.42 23.57
N TYR A 211 -1.89 57.51 24.54
CA TYR A 211 -1.24 57.77 25.82
C TYR A 211 0.24 58.13 25.65
N GLN A 212 0.97 57.47 24.75
CA GLN A 212 2.35 57.82 24.41
C GLN A 212 2.49 59.09 23.56
N GLN A 213 1.51 59.41 22.71
CA GLN A 213 1.43 60.68 21.96
C GLN A 213 1.26 61.89 22.89
N PHE A 214 0.60 61.72 24.05
CA PHE A 214 0.60 62.74 25.11
C PHE A 214 1.98 62.95 25.74
N LYS A 215 2.94 62.06 25.51
CA LYS A 215 4.32 62.19 26.01
C LYS A 215 5.33 62.67 24.96
N ILE A 216 5.13 62.46 23.65
CA ILE A 216 6.10 62.86 22.61
C ILE A 216 5.41 63.29 21.29
N LYS A 217 5.76 64.49 20.79
CA LYS A 217 5.16 65.23 19.66
C LYS A 217 5.14 64.48 18.30
N LYS A 218 3.92 64.25 17.79
CA LYS A 218 3.37 64.35 16.40
C LYS A 218 3.97 63.67 15.14
N ILE A 219 5.15 63.04 15.08
CA ILE A 219 5.76 62.72 13.74
C ILE A 219 5.72 61.25 13.23
N ARG A 220 5.11 60.25 13.89
CA ARG A 220 5.20 58.84 13.42
C ARG A 220 3.87 58.07 13.29
N ILE A 221 2.86 58.68 12.68
CA ILE A 221 1.55 58.04 12.46
C ILE A 221 1.55 57.14 11.20
N LEU A 222 2.43 57.37 10.22
CA LEU A 222 2.42 56.63 8.96
C LEU A 222 3.06 55.21 9.04
N LEU A 223 3.96 54.97 10.00
CA LEU A 223 4.75 53.73 10.06
C LEU A 223 4.04 52.58 10.81
N VAL A 224 3.07 52.87 11.69
CA VAL A 224 2.42 51.87 12.54
C VAL A 224 1.35 51.06 11.76
N PHE A 225 0.73 51.64 10.75
CA PHE A 225 -0.27 50.95 9.92
C PHE A 225 0.34 50.09 8.80
N LEU A 226 1.58 50.35 8.39
CA LEU A 226 2.27 49.55 7.37
C LEU A 226 2.90 48.27 7.95
N PHE A 227 3.23 48.24 9.24
CA PHE A 227 3.95 47.14 9.88
C PHE A 227 3.18 45.80 9.96
N PRO A 228 1.86 45.77 10.24
CA PRO A 228 1.10 44.51 10.27
C PRO A 228 0.95 43.89 8.88
N LEU A 229 0.80 44.73 7.85
CA LEU A 229 0.68 44.31 6.46
C LEU A 229 2.00 43.74 5.93
N THR A 230 3.13 44.38 6.21
CA THR A 230 4.45 43.86 5.82
C THR A 230 4.79 42.57 6.55
N TYR A 231 4.39 42.41 7.82
CA TYR A 231 4.61 41.17 8.57
C TYR A 231 3.75 40.00 8.06
N LEU A 232 2.49 40.23 7.73
CA LEU A 232 1.61 39.22 7.09
C LEU A 232 2.13 38.82 5.71
N ILE A 233 2.50 39.79 4.87
CA ILE A 233 3.08 39.52 3.55
C ILE A 233 4.38 38.72 3.69
N HIS A 234 5.27 39.09 4.62
CA HIS A 234 6.52 38.37 4.86
C HIS A 234 6.29 36.95 5.40
N PHE A 235 5.29 36.72 6.26
CA PHE A 235 4.90 35.38 6.73
C PHE A 235 4.39 34.49 5.59
N PHE A 236 3.55 35.04 4.71
CA PHE A 236 3.07 34.34 3.51
C PHE A 236 4.21 34.02 2.53
N TYR A 237 5.11 34.97 2.26
CA TYR A 237 6.27 34.75 1.38
C TYR A 237 7.23 33.69 1.94
N LYS A 238 7.51 33.69 3.25
CA LYS A 238 8.32 32.62 3.88
C LYS A 238 7.65 31.25 3.76
N GLY A 239 6.32 31.18 3.90
CA GLY A 239 5.56 29.94 3.71
C GLY A 239 5.69 29.39 2.28
N ILE A 240 5.55 30.25 1.28
CA ILE A 240 5.69 29.88 -0.14
C ILE A 240 7.13 29.46 -0.47
N PHE A 241 8.13 30.19 0.02
CA PHE A 241 9.54 29.90 -0.24
C PHE A 241 10.00 28.57 0.39
N VAL A 242 9.52 28.25 1.60
CA VAL A 242 9.77 26.95 2.25
C VAL A 242 9.12 25.80 1.46
N VAL A 243 7.95 26.02 0.86
CA VAL A 243 7.28 25.03 0.00
C VAL A 243 8.03 24.85 -1.33
N GLN A 244 8.47 25.93 -1.98
CA GLN A 244 9.25 25.87 -3.22
C GLN A 244 10.64 25.24 -3.03
N HIS A 245 11.36 25.57 -1.96
CA HIS A 245 12.67 24.99 -1.66
C HIS A 245 12.56 23.47 -1.38
N LYS A 246 11.46 23.02 -0.74
CA LYS A 246 11.18 21.58 -0.56
C LYS A 246 10.75 20.89 -1.84
N LEU A 247 10.18 21.60 -2.80
CA LEU A 247 9.83 21.06 -4.11
C LEU A 247 11.08 20.87 -4.99
N HIS A 248 12.04 21.81 -4.94
CA HIS A 248 13.31 21.71 -5.66
C HIS A 248 14.31 20.72 -5.05
N SER A 249 14.21 20.40 -3.76
CA SER A 249 15.02 19.35 -3.11
C SER A 249 14.44 17.94 -3.25
N LEU A 250 13.33 17.79 -3.98
CA LEU A 250 12.61 16.52 -4.21
C LEU A 250 12.53 16.16 -5.71
N SER A 251 13.13 16.98 -6.57
CA SER A 251 13.49 16.67 -7.97
C SER A 251 14.95 16.26 -8.03
#